data_AF-A0A1I5AK69-F1
#
_entry.id   AF-A0A1I5AK69-F1
#
_cell.length_a   1.000
_cell.length_b   1.000
_cell.length_c   1.000
_cell.angle_alpha   90.00
_cell.angle_beta   90.00
_cell.angle_gamma   90.00
#
_symmetry.space_group_name_H-M   'P 1'
#
loop_
_entity.id
_entity.type
_entity.pdbx_description
1 polymer ?
#
loop_
_entity_poly.entity_id
_entity_poly.type
_entity_poly.pdbx_seq_one_letter_code
_entity_poly.pdbx_strand_id
1 'polypeptide(L)'
;MTLSQLEPLQLLALPSHDADEPENVHVAMADDQWHGNHLDPNSQDSLASALASVADAAQETVMELLWQAWPLCPEHGLGMHLPEDVEERLSWWCAVLKTVVARVTVGSNPTPTAGERSLTRYLGQGPFS
;
A
#
# COMPACT_ATOMS: atom_id res chain seq x y z
N MET A 1 2.76 6.27 -19.28
CA MET A 1 1.97 6.85 -18.18
C MET A 1 2.92 6.93 -16.99
N THR A 2 3.19 8.10 -16.43
CA THR A 2 4.08 8.22 -15.27
C THR A 2 3.23 8.15 -14.01
N LEU A 3 3.55 7.21 -13.12
CA LEU A 3 2.82 6.90 -11.86
C LEU A 3 2.61 8.12 -10.95
N SER A 4 3.33 9.23 -11.16
CA SER A 4 3.15 10.51 -10.48
C SER A 4 1.77 11.17 -10.67
N GLN A 5 0.92 10.62 -11.55
CA GLN A 5 -0.46 11.08 -11.76
C GLN A 5 -1.52 10.15 -11.15
N LEU A 6 -1.12 9.06 -10.50
CA LEU A 6 -2.09 8.20 -9.84
C LEU A 6 -2.54 8.88 -8.55
N GLU A 7 -3.86 9.00 -8.41
CA GLU A 7 -4.45 9.29 -7.13
C GLU A 7 -4.00 8.22 -6.12
N PRO A 8 -3.80 8.61 -4.85
CA PRO A 8 -3.23 7.70 -3.86
C PRO A 8 -4.12 6.48 -3.64
N LEU A 9 -3.50 5.32 -3.38
CA LEU A 9 -4.21 4.10 -3.02
C LEU A 9 -4.97 4.29 -1.69
N GLN A 10 -6.05 3.52 -1.54
CA GLN A 10 -6.96 3.57 -0.41
C GLN A 10 -7.21 2.17 0.18
N LEU A 11 -7.70 2.13 1.42
CA LEU A 11 -8.21 0.90 2.02
C LEU A 11 -9.71 0.81 1.77
N LEU A 12 -10.13 -0.24 1.08
CA LEU A 12 -11.53 -0.53 0.75
C LEU A 12 -12.03 -1.66 1.66
N ALA A 13 -13.01 -1.36 2.51
CA ALA A 13 -13.66 -2.35 3.36
C ALA A 13 -14.96 -2.85 2.69
N LEU A 14 -15.04 -4.14 2.43
CA LEU A 14 -16.21 -4.80 1.85
C LEU A 14 -16.86 -5.72 2.88
N PRO A 15 -18.20 -5.85 2.88
CA PRO A 15 -18.87 -6.85 3.70
C PRO A 15 -18.31 -8.24 3.43
N SER A 16 -18.08 -9.00 4.49
CA SER A 16 -17.86 -10.44 4.40
C SER A 16 -19.09 -11.13 3.79
N HIS A 17 -18.88 -12.29 3.17
CA HIS A 17 -19.98 -13.11 2.68
C HIS A 17 -20.81 -13.71 3.83
N ASP A 18 -20.15 -13.96 4.96
CA ASP A 18 -20.73 -14.47 6.19
C ASP A 18 -21.03 -13.31 7.15
N ALA A 19 -22.28 -13.14 7.56
CA ALA A 19 -22.74 -11.98 8.33
C ALA A 19 -22.10 -11.83 9.73
N ASP A 20 -21.48 -12.90 10.24
CA ASP A 20 -20.81 -12.93 11.54
C ASP A 20 -19.29 -12.69 11.45
N GLU A 21 -18.74 -12.60 10.23
CA GLU A 21 -17.32 -12.36 9.99
C GLU A 21 -17.02 -10.85 9.81
N PRO A 22 -15.83 -10.38 10.17
CA PRO A 22 -15.44 -8.99 9.97
C PRO A 22 -15.38 -8.61 8.49
N GLU A 23 -15.40 -7.31 8.21
CA GLU A 23 -15.25 -6.77 6.86
C GLU A 23 -13.92 -7.22 6.22
N ASN A 24 -13.96 -7.54 4.92
CA ASN A 24 -12.78 -7.83 4.11
C ASN A 24 -12.14 -6.51 3.67
N VAL A 25 -10.95 -6.22 4.19
CA VAL A 25 -10.22 -4.99 3.86
C VAL A 25 -9.22 -5.27 2.74
N HIS A 26 -9.29 -4.51 1.64
CA HIS A 26 -8.37 -4.60 0.51
C HIS A 26 -7.62 -3.27 0.32
N VAL A 27 -6.44 -3.33 -0.29
CA VAL A 27 -5.80 -2.13 -0.85
C VAL A 27 -6.34 -1.94 -2.26
N ALA A 28 -6.90 -0.77 -2.54
CA ALA A 28 -7.54 -0.45 -3.81
C ALA A 28 -6.99 0.83 -4.42
N MET A 29 -7.11 0.92 -5.75
CA MET A 29 -7.02 2.15 -6.51
C MET A 29 -8.13 3.13 -6.10
N ALA A 30 -7.96 4.41 -6.42
CA ALA A 30 -8.94 5.46 -6.09
C ALA A 30 -10.30 5.31 -6.81
N ASP A 31 -10.38 4.44 -7.82
CA ASP A 31 -11.60 4.03 -8.51
C ASP A 31 -12.20 2.72 -7.96
N ASP A 32 -11.82 2.36 -6.73
CA ASP A 32 -12.25 1.17 -6.00
C ASP A 32 -11.85 -0.16 -6.63
N GLN A 33 -10.93 -0.19 -7.60
CA GLN A 33 -10.39 -1.44 -8.15
C GLN A 33 -9.28 -2.01 -7.25
N TRP A 34 -9.29 -3.31 -6.97
CA TRP A 34 -8.25 -3.99 -6.20
C TRP A 34 -7.82 -5.32 -6.86
N HIS A 35 -6.66 -5.83 -6.45
CA HIS A 35 -6.23 -7.20 -6.74
C HIS A 35 -5.77 -7.88 -5.45
N GLY A 36 -5.87 -9.22 -5.41
CA GLY A 36 -5.32 -10.03 -4.34
C GLY A 36 -6.28 -10.28 -3.17
N ASN A 37 -5.74 -10.86 -2.11
CA ASN A 37 -6.51 -11.24 -0.92
C ASN A 37 -6.83 -10.04 -0.04
N HIS A 38 -7.79 -10.20 0.87
CA HIS A 38 -8.01 -9.22 1.93
C HIS A 38 -6.86 -9.27 2.94
N LEU A 39 -6.61 -8.13 3.60
CA LEU A 39 -5.71 -8.02 4.72
C LEU A 39 -6.36 -8.68 5.94
N ASP A 40 -5.72 -9.70 6.50
CA ASP A 40 -6.15 -10.28 7.78
C ASP A 40 -5.64 -9.39 8.93
N PRO A 41 -6.54 -8.71 9.68
CA PRO A 41 -6.13 -7.84 10.77
C PRO A 41 -5.54 -8.60 11.96
N ASN A 42 -5.77 -9.91 12.06
CA ASN A 42 -5.31 -10.75 13.17
C ASN A 42 -4.02 -11.51 12.85
N SER A 43 -3.54 -11.47 11.61
CA SER A 43 -2.34 -12.22 11.21
C SER A 43 -1.02 -11.50 11.55
N GLN A 44 -1.08 -10.29 12.12
CA GLN A 44 0.07 -9.40 12.25
C GLN A 44 0.38 -9.08 13.71
N ASP A 45 1.58 -9.43 14.14
CA ASP A 45 2.02 -9.28 15.53
C ASP A 45 2.53 -7.86 15.86
N SER A 46 2.72 -7.01 14.86
CA SER A 46 3.24 -5.64 15.01
C SER A 46 2.66 -4.67 13.99
N LEU A 47 2.74 -3.36 14.29
CA LEU A 47 2.37 -2.29 13.35
C LEU A 47 3.18 -2.40 12.05
N ALA A 48 4.46 -2.76 12.15
CA ALA A 48 5.32 -2.87 10.99
C ALA A 48 4.97 -4.10 10.14
N SER A 49 4.64 -5.25 10.72
CA SER A 49 4.14 -6.40 9.95
C SER A 49 2.81 -6.10 9.25
N ALA A 50 1.94 -5.31 9.90
CA ALA A 50 0.70 -4.82 9.29
C ALA A 50 0.96 -3.87 8.11
N LEU A 51 1.85 -2.89 8.29
CA LEU A 51 2.22 -1.97 7.22
C LEU A 51 2.97 -2.65 6.07
N ALA A 52 3.76 -3.69 6.35
CA ALA A 52 4.42 -4.51 5.34
C ALA A 52 3.39 -5.22 4.46
N SER A 53 2.35 -5.79 5.07
CA SER A 53 1.27 -6.46 4.34
C SER A 53 0.46 -5.48 3.49
N VAL A 54 0.23 -4.27 3.99
CA VAL A 54 -0.39 -3.18 3.22
C VAL A 54 0.50 -2.78 2.04
N ALA A 55 1.81 -2.68 2.23
CA ALA A 55 2.76 -2.32 1.18
C ALA A 55 2.86 -3.40 0.08
N ASP A 56 2.84 -4.68 0.45
CA ASP A 56 2.83 -5.80 -0.49
C ASP A 56 1.52 -5.85 -1.29
N ALA A 57 0.36 -5.73 -0.62
CA ALA A 57 -0.94 -5.70 -1.28
C ALA A 57 -1.09 -4.50 -2.23
N ALA A 58 -0.50 -3.35 -1.88
CA ALA A 58 -0.42 -2.18 -2.75
C ALA A 58 0.41 -2.44 -4.00
N GLN A 59 1.58 -3.06 -3.82
CA GLN A 59 2.44 -3.44 -4.92
C GLN A 59 1.74 -4.40 -5.88
N GLU A 60 1.10 -5.45 -5.34
CA GLU A 60 0.32 -6.40 -6.14
C GLU A 60 -0.82 -5.71 -6.90
N THR A 61 -1.63 -4.89 -6.21
CA THR A 61 -2.77 -4.19 -6.82
C THR A 61 -2.36 -3.32 -8.00
N VAL A 62 -1.33 -2.50 -7.83
CA VAL A 62 -0.85 -1.62 -8.92
C VAL A 62 -0.26 -2.43 -10.06
N MET A 63 0.55 -3.45 -9.74
CA MET A 63 1.21 -4.26 -10.75
C MET A 63 0.24 -5.02 -11.64
N GLU A 64 -0.79 -5.62 -11.03
CA GLU A 64 -1.76 -6.44 -11.75
C GLU A 64 -2.80 -5.61 -12.50
N LEU A 65 -3.25 -4.49 -11.94
CA LEU A 65 -4.22 -3.62 -12.62
C LEU A 65 -3.60 -2.82 -13.76
N LEU A 66 -2.36 -2.34 -13.58
CA LEU A 66 -1.71 -1.46 -14.58
C LEU A 66 -0.69 -2.17 -15.46
N TRP A 67 -0.44 -3.47 -15.22
CA TRP A 67 0.55 -4.28 -15.94
C TRP A 67 1.93 -3.62 -16.00
N GLN A 68 2.31 -2.96 -14.89
CA GLN A 68 3.53 -2.18 -14.77
C GLN A 68 4.17 -2.46 -13.42
N ALA A 69 5.49 -2.68 -13.41
CA ALA A 69 6.22 -2.79 -12.16
C ALA A 69 6.05 -1.51 -11.33
N TRP A 70 5.87 -1.68 -10.02
CA TRP A 70 5.71 -0.58 -9.07
C TRP A 70 6.11 -1.04 -7.67
N PRO A 71 6.75 -0.19 -6.84
CA PRO A 71 7.36 1.08 -7.23
C PRO A 71 8.64 0.85 -8.06
N LEU A 72 8.94 1.79 -8.96
CA LEU A 72 10.07 1.66 -9.91
C LEU A 72 11.31 2.41 -9.43
N CYS A 73 12.46 1.74 -9.46
CA CYS A 73 13.74 2.44 -9.61
C CYS A 73 13.80 3.08 -11.00
N PRO A 74 14.05 4.41 -11.12
CA PRO A 74 14.10 5.08 -12.42
C PRO A 74 15.22 4.56 -13.33
N GLU A 75 16.28 3.98 -12.76
CA GLU A 75 17.42 3.46 -13.52
C GLU A 75 17.22 2.01 -13.98
N HIS A 76 16.64 1.16 -13.11
CA HIS A 76 16.64 -0.29 -13.32
C HIS A 76 15.24 -0.87 -13.56
N GLY A 77 14.17 -0.11 -13.33
CA GLY A 77 12.79 -0.58 -13.48
C GLY A 77 12.37 -1.63 -12.45
N LEU A 78 13.05 -1.69 -11.29
CA LEU A 78 12.85 -2.69 -10.25
C LEU A 78 12.62 -2.06 -8.89
N GLY A 79 11.78 -2.69 -8.06
CA GLY A 79 11.59 -2.37 -6.65
C GLY A 79 11.07 -3.58 -5.89
N MET A 80 11.60 -3.84 -4.69
CA MET A 80 11.13 -4.88 -3.77
C MET A 80 11.03 -4.34 -2.37
N HIS A 81 10.04 -4.78 -1.62
CA HIS A 81 9.91 -4.46 -0.21
C HIS A 81 10.89 -5.30 0.62
N LEU A 82 11.62 -4.70 1.57
CA LEU A 82 12.32 -5.45 2.62
C LEU A 82 11.52 -5.33 3.93
N PRO A 83 11.35 -6.42 4.70
CA PRO A 83 10.80 -6.32 6.04
C PRO A 83 11.74 -5.49 6.93
N GLU A 84 11.13 -4.57 7.68
CA GLU A 84 11.71 -3.62 8.66
C GLU A 84 13.21 -3.33 8.57
N ASP A 85 13.56 -2.08 8.23
CA ASP A 85 14.90 -1.56 8.54
C ASP A 85 15.03 -1.34 10.06
N VAL A 86 16.27 -1.20 10.54
CA VAL A 86 16.66 -1.04 11.96
C VAL A 86 15.97 0.14 12.67
N GLU A 87 15.36 1.04 11.90
CA GLU A 87 14.57 2.20 12.38
C GLU A 87 13.04 2.01 12.25
N GLU A 88 12.53 0.77 12.16
CA GLU A 88 11.09 0.45 12.00
C GLU A 88 10.44 1.10 10.76
N ARG A 89 11.26 1.48 9.77
CA ARG A 89 10.79 2.10 8.53
C ARG A 89 10.72 1.08 7.42
N LEU A 90 9.52 0.91 6.90
CA LEU A 90 9.27 0.08 5.73
C LEU A 90 9.57 0.86 4.46
N SER A 91 10.34 0.23 3.58
CA SER A 91 10.81 0.86 2.36
C SER A 91 10.96 -0.17 1.24
N TRP A 92 10.69 0.29 0.03
CA TRP A 92 11.02 -0.46 -1.17
C TRP A 92 12.44 -0.12 -1.59
N TRP A 93 13.19 -1.12 -2.02
CA TRP A 93 14.58 -1.01 -2.44
C TRP A 93 14.77 -1.52 -3.87
N CYS A 94 15.69 -0.89 -4.58
CA CYS A 94 16.23 -1.44 -5.82
C CYS A 94 17.22 -2.55 -5.46
N ALA A 95 16.92 -3.79 -5.84
CA ALA A 95 17.78 -4.94 -5.57
C ALA A 95 19.18 -4.83 -6.21
N VAL A 96 19.30 -4.09 -7.32
CA VAL A 96 20.57 -3.91 -8.04
C VAL A 96 21.47 -2.89 -7.33
N LEU A 97 20.93 -1.70 -7.06
CA LEU A 97 21.69 -0.60 -6.45
C LEU A 97 21.74 -0.65 -4.93
N LYS A 98 20.89 -1.49 -4.30
CA LYS A 98 20.67 -1.50 -2.85
C LYS A 98 20.37 -0.10 -2.32
N THR A 99 19.50 0.61 -3.03
CA THR A 99 19.03 1.96 -2.65
C THR A 99 17.52 1.96 -2.47
N VAL A 100 17.02 2.80 -1.57
CA VAL A 100 15.58 3.01 -1.35
C VAL A 100 14.97 3.67 -2.59
N VAL A 101 13.85 3.13 -3.09
CA VAL A 101 13.07 3.66 -4.23
C VAL A 101 11.73 4.25 -3.81
N ALA A 102 11.23 3.89 -2.62
CA ALA A 102 10.08 4.52 -1.98
C ALA A 102 10.05 4.16 -0.48
N ARG A 103 9.39 4.99 0.33
CA ARG A 103 9.10 4.69 1.74
C ARG A 103 7.61 4.53 1.95
N VAL A 104 7.23 3.54 2.75
CA VAL A 104 5.86 3.43 3.24
C VAL A 104 5.68 4.52 4.29
N THR A 105 4.69 5.38 4.09
CA THR A 105 4.34 6.41 5.07
C THR A 105 2.85 6.33 5.37
N VAL A 106 2.52 6.48 6.64
CA VAL A 106 1.14 6.69 7.07
C VAL A 106 0.91 8.21 7.02
N GLY A 107 0.23 8.72 5.99
CA GLY A 107 -0.09 10.17 5.89
C GLY A 107 -0.87 10.66 7.13
N SER A 108 -1.12 11.95 7.41
CA SER A 108 -2.00 12.37 8.53
C SER A 108 -3.39 12.77 8.01
N ASN A 109 -4.48 12.22 8.55
CA ASN A 109 -5.84 12.64 8.12
C ASN A 109 -6.20 13.98 8.81
N PRO A 110 -6.75 15.00 8.12
CA PRO A 110 -7.60 15.98 8.77
C PRO A 110 -8.82 15.28 9.37
N THR A 111 -9.28 15.76 10.53
CA THR A 111 -10.35 15.17 11.34
C THR A 111 -11.58 14.78 10.50
N PRO A 112 -12.12 13.55 10.62
CA PRO A 112 -13.31 13.15 9.88
C PRO A 112 -14.50 14.02 10.30
N THR A 113 -15.13 14.69 9.34
CA THR A 113 -16.47 15.24 9.54
C THR A 113 -17.46 14.08 9.59
N ALA A 114 -18.26 14.03 10.65
CA ALA A 114 -19.18 12.93 10.93
C ALA A 114 -20.08 12.62 9.72
N GLY A 115 -19.86 11.47 9.07
CA GLY A 115 -20.73 10.99 7.98
C GLY A 115 -20.09 10.01 7.00
N GLU A 116 -18.78 10.06 6.78
CA GLU A 116 -18.10 9.23 5.78
C GLU A 116 -17.34 8.08 6.44
N ARG A 117 -17.80 6.85 6.22
CA ARG A 117 -17.15 5.60 6.69
C ARG A 117 -16.05 5.15 5.71
N SER A 118 -15.26 6.08 5.21
CA SER A 118 -14.12 5.78 4.34
C SER A 118 -12.84 5.89 5.16
N LEU A 119 -12.19 4.75 5.44
CA LEU A 119 -10.86 4.71 6.03
C LEU A 119 -9.83 5.02 4.93
N THR A 120 -9.91 6.22 4.36
CA THR A 120 -8.99 6.62 3.30
C THR A 120 -7.63 6.93 3.93
N ARG A 121 -6.62 6.10 3.66
CA ARG A 121 -5.24 6.52 3.86
C ARG A 121 -4.26 5.99 2.81
N TYR A 122 -3.54 6.98 2.35
CA TYR A 122 -2.68 7.15 1.20
C TYR A 122 -1.42 6.28 1.21
N LEU A 123 -1.18 5.55 0.13
CA LEU A 123 0.16 5.11 -0.26
C LEU A 123 0.58 5.91 -1.49
N GLY A 124 1.70 6.63 -1.37
CA GLY A 124 2.24 7.47 -2.43
C GLY A 124 3.75 7.43 -2.48
N GLN A 125 4.30 7.60 -3.68
CA GLN A 125 5.74 7.75 -3.91
C GLN A 125 6.15 9.21 -3.62
N GLY A 126 6.95 9.44 -2.57
CA GLY A 126 7.56 10.74 -2.32
C GLY A 126 8.82 10.96 -3.19
N PRO A 127 9.12 12.19 -3.63
CA PRO A 127 10.35 12.48 -4.38
C PRO A 127 11.59 12.35 -3.47
N PHE A 128 12.69 11.89 -4.06
CA PHE A 128 14.02 12.02 -3.46
C PHE A 128 14.59 13.40 -3.79
N SER A 129 15.02 14.15 -2.77
CA SER A 129 15.94 15.28 -2.91
C SER A 129 17.18 15.00 -2.08
#